data_AF-A0AAV5DB99-F1
#
_entry.id   AF-A0AAV5DB99-F1
#
_cell.length_a   1.000
_cell.length_b   1.000
_cell.length_c   1.000
_cell.angle_alpha   90.00
_cell.angle_beta   90.00
_cell.angle_gamma   90.00
#
_symmetry.space_group_name_H-M   'P 1'
#
loop_
_entity.id
_entity.type
_entity.pdbx_description
1 polymer ?
#
loop_
_entity_poly.entity_id
_entity_poly.type
_entity_poly.pdbx_seq_one_letter_code
_entity_poly.pdbx_strand_id
1 'polypeptide(L)'
;MSIACCLPVVECVYCLACARWTWQKCLHSGGYDSETWGFASATEFEPVPRMCRLILSVYEDDLEHPQWAPAGGYGMKSAVGGASERHTRTHTVIAPTYLLYVDHQHSDVVVAVRGMNMAKESDYALLLDNKLGQRRFDGGYVHNGLLKAAEWVFDVECDVLRDLLERNPGYTLTFAGHSLGSGVVAMLALVAVHNRERLGGIDRKMIRCFAMAPARCVSLNLAVRYADIITLLFFRCGRYPPVVRTAVPVDGRFEHVILSCNATSDHAIIWIEREGQRALDVSLINITCL
;
A
#
# COMPACT_ATOMS: atom_id res chain seq x y z
N MET A 1 51.34 -10.19 24.85
CA MET A 1 50.37 -10.64 23.84
C MET A 1 50.05 -9.48 22.93
N SER A 2 50.24 -9.63 21.62
CA SER A 2 50.24 -8.51 20.67
C SER A 2 48.81 -8.06 20.36
N ILE A 3 48.55 -6.75 20.50
CA ILE A 3 47.27 -6.08 20.23
C ILE A 3 46.79 -6.34 18.78
N ALA A 4 47.72 -6.63 17.87
CA ALA A 4 47.45 -6.97 16.47
C ALA A 4 46.65 -8.26 16.25
N CYS A 5 46.65 -9.21 17.20
CA CYS A 5 45.85 -10.43 17.09
C CYS A 5 44.37 -10.23 17.49
N CYS A 6 44.05 -9.12 18.17
CA CYS A 6 42.70 -8.83 18.64
C CYS A 6 41.88 -8.02 17.63
N LEU A 7 42.52 -7.23 16.75
CA LEU A 7 41.83 -6.45 15.72
C LEU A 7 40.96 -7.31 14.78
N PRO A 8 41.46 -8.43 14.22
CA PRO A 8 40.67 -9.25 13.29
C PRO A 8 39.44 -9.87 13.97
N VAL A 9 39.57 -10.21 15.26
CA VAL A 9 38.47 -10.80 16.05
C VAL A 9 37.39 -9.75 16.33
N VAL A 10 37.79 -8.52 16.67
CA VAL A 10 36.84 -7.42 16.91
C VAL A 10 36.11 -7.04 15.62
N GLU A 11 36.81 -6.99 14.48
CA GLU A 11 36.21 -6.76 13.16
C GLU A 11 35.25 -7.88 12.76
N CYS A 12 35.61 -9.16 12.99
CA CYS A 12 34.72 -10.28 12.73
C CYS A 12 33.48 -10.26 13.64
N VAL A 13 33.62 -9.93 14.93
CA VAL A 13 32.49 -9.81 15.86
C VAL A 13 31.58 -8.65 15.44
N TYR A 14 32.15 -7.52 15.03
CA TYR A 14 31.39 -6.38 14.51
C TYR A 14 30.65 -6.75 13.21
N CYS A 15 31.32 -7.38 12.25
CA CYS A 15 30.70 -7.85 11.00
C CYS A 15 29.60 -8.89 11.25
N LEU A 16 29.80 -9.83 12.18
CA LEU A 16 28.78 -10.80 12.58
C LEU A 16 27.61 -10.15 13.32
N ALA A 17 27.87 -9.14 14.16
CA ALA A 17 26.82 -8.36 14.81
C ALA A 17 26.02 -7.54 13.80
N CYS A 18 26.67 -6.89 12.83
CA CYS A 18 26.03 -6.19 11.71
C CYS A 18 25.25 -7.16 10.82
N ALA A 19 25.82 -8.32 10.48
CA ALA A 19 25.14 -9.35 9.68
C ALA A 19 23.94 -9.92 10.42
N ARG A 20 24.05 -10.21 11.73
CA ARG A 20 22.94 -10.65 12.58
C ARG A 20 21.88 -9.58 12.73
N TRP A 21 22.27 -8.32 12.89
CA TRP A 21 21.36 -7.18 12.96
C TRP A 21 20.59 -7.02 11.64
N THR A 22 21.28 -7.09 10.49
CA THR A 22 20.65 -7.09 9.16
C THR A 22 19.77 -8.31 8.96
N TRP A 23 20.21 -9.50 9.35
CA TRP A 23 19.45 -10.76 9.30
C TRP A 23 18.16 -10.68 10.13
N GLN A 24 18.24 -10.20 11.37
CA GLN A 24 17.08 -9.99 12.23
C GLN A 24 16.12 -8.94 11.65
N LYS A 25 16.63 -7.89 11.00
CA LYS A 25 15.82 -6.86 10.34
C LYS A 25 15.14 -7.34 9.06
N CYS A 26 15.83 -8.15 8.25
CA CYS A 26 15.31 -8.65 6.98
C CYS A 26 14.40 -9.88 7.13
N LEU A 27 14.55 -10.66 8.22
CA LEU A 27 13.71 -11.83 8.49
C LEU A 27 12.54 -11.58 9.43
N HIS A 28 12.44 -10.37 9.99
CA HIS A 28 11.25 -9.99 10.75
C HIS A 28 10.07 -9.79 9.81
N SER A 29 9.34 -10.87 9.56
CA SER A 29 8.10 -10.85 8.80
C SER A 29 6.97 -10.31 9.68
N GLY A 30 6.14 -9.40 9.15
CA GLY A 30 4.93 -8.90 9.84
C GLY A 30 3.91 -10.00 10.19
N GLY A 31 4.17 -11.23 9.75
CA GLY A 31 3.46 -12.41 10.19
C GLY A 31 3.51 -12.64 11.70
N TYR A 32 4.66 -12.42 12.35
CA TYR A 32 4.79 -12.64 13.80
C TYR A 32 3.97 -11.64 14.61
N ASP A 33 3.86 -10.40 14.14
CA ASP A 33 3.10 -9.34 14.81
C ASP A 33 1.59 -9.60 14.78
N SER A 34 1.13 -10.49 13.90
CA SER A 34 -0.29 -10.72 13.63
C SER A 34 -0.80 -12.12 13.99
N GLU A 35 0.05 -12.97 14.59
CA GLU A 35 -0.30 -14.35 14.95
C GLU A 35 -1.53 -14.47 15.86
N THR A 36 -1.77 -13.48 16.72
CA THR A 36 -2.87 -13.49 17.70
C THR A 36 -4.14 -12.80 17.24
N TRP A 37 -4.21 -12.26 16.02
CA TRP A 37 -5.37 -11.47 15.59
C TRP A 37 -6.50 -12.35 15.04
N GLY A 38 -7.71 -11.79 14.98
CA GLY A 38 -8.87 -12.44 14.35
C GLY A 38 -8.70 -12.63 12.84
N PHE A 39 -9.53 -13.49 12.25
CA PHE A 39 -9.66 -13.64 10.81
C PHE A 39 -10.58 -12.53 10.25
N ALA A 40 -10.23 -11.96 9.10
CA ALA A 40 -11.12 -11.03 8.40
C ALA A 40 -12.37 -11.76 7.87
N SER A 41 -13.51 -11.08 7.91
CA SER A 41 -14.74 -11.54 7.29
C SER A 41 -14.65 -11.51 5.76
N ALA A 42 -15.46 -12.32 5.08
CA ALA A 42 -15.51 -12.33 3.61
C ALA A 42 -15.86 -10.94 3.04
N THR A 43 -16.71 -10.18 3.73
CA THR A 43 -17.11 -8.82 3.34
C THR A 43 -16.00 -7.79 3.49
N GLU A 44 -15.15 -7.90 4.52
CA GLU A 44 -13.97 -7.05 4.67
C GLU A 44 -12.90 -7.38 3.62
N PHE A 45 -12.90 -8.62 3.15
CA PHE A 45 -11.89 -9.12 2.23
C PHE A 45 -12.25 -8.99 0.74
N GLU A 46 -13.54 -8.94 0.42
CA GLU A 46 -14.07 -8.80 -0.95
C GLU A 46 -13.36 -7.73 -1.79
N PRO A 47 -13.05 -6.52 -1.27
CA PRO A 47 -12.43 -5.47 -2.08
C PRO A 47 -10.96 -5.77 -2.44
N VAL A 48 -10.29 -6.68 -1.73
CA VAL A 48 -8.83 -6.84 -1.83
C VAL A 48 -8.39 -7.32 -3.21
N PRO A 49 -8.93 -8.42 -3.79
CA PRO A 49 -8.56 -8.83 -5.14
C PRO A 49 -8.85 -7.74 -6.18
N ARG A 50 -9.96 -7.00 -6.03
CA ARG A 50 -10.29 -5.85 -6.90
C ARG A 50 -9.21 -4.78 -6.82
N MET A 51 -8.81 -4.37 -5.63
CA MET A 51 -7.75 -3.38 -5.44
C MET A 51 -6.40 -3.87 -6.01
N CYS A 52 -6.06 -5.16 -5.87
CA CYS A 52 -4.85 -5.72 -6.46
C CYS A 52 -4.87 -5.63 -7.99
N ARG A 53 -6.01 -5.93 -8.63
CA ARG A 53 -6.18 -5.81 -10.09
C ARG A 53 -6.03 -4.36 -10.55
N LEU A 54 -6.63 -3.41 -9.84
CA LEU A 54 -6.48 -1.98 -10.17
C LEU A 54 -5.02 -1.54 -10.07
N ILE A 55 -4.29 -1.93 -9.02
CA ILE A 55 -2.86 -1.60 -8.89
C ILE A 55 -2.03 -2.29 -9.98
N LEU A 56 -2.28 -3.57 -10.28
CA LEU A 56 -1.59 -4.30 -11.35
C LEU A 56 -1.78 -3.62 -12.71
N SER A 57 -2.98 -3.07 -12.95
CA SER A 57 -3.25 -2.35 -14.19
C SER A 57 -2.39 -1.09 -14.37
N VAL A 58 -1.86 -0.51 -13.29
CA VAL A 58 -0.94 0.65 -13.36
C VAL A 58 0.43 0.28 -13.92
N TYR A 59 0.75 -1.01 -13.95
CA TYR A 59 2.00 -1.53 -14.53
C TYR A 59 1.89 -1.84 -16.03
N GLU A 60 0.68 -1.87 -16.59
CA GLU A 60 0.48 -2.11 -18.02
C GLU A 60 0.72 -0.84 -18.84
N ASP A 61 1.40 -0.99 -19.98
CA ASP A 61 1.59 0.11 -20.93
C ASP A 61 0.33 0.38 -21.76
N ASP A 62 -0.41 -0.69 -22.11
CA ASP A 62 -1.69 -0.63 -22.82
C ASP A 62 -2.70 -1.56 -22.14
N LEU A 63 -3.85 -1.01 -21.74
CA LEU A 63 -4.89 -1.75 -21.03
C LEU A 63 -6.03 -2.21 -21.93
N GLU A 64 -6.05 -1.78 -23.18
CA GLU A 64 -6.87 -2.39 -24.20
C GLU A 64 -6.24 -3.73 -24.66
N HIS A 65 -4.91 -3.83 -24.59
CA HIS A 65 -4.14 -5.05 -24.90
C HIS A 65 -3.17 -5.42 -23.78
N PRO A 66 -3.68 -5.80 -22.59
CA PRO A 66 -2.84 -6.05 -21.42
C PRO A 66 -1.96 -7.29 -21.62
N GLN A 67 -0.69 -7.19 -21.20
CA GLN A 67 0.29 -8.27 -21.34
C GLN A 67 0.24 -9.28 -20.18
N TRP A 68 -0.10 -8.81 -18.99
CA TRP A 68 0.02 -9.54 -17.72
C TRP A 68 -1.30 -9.60 -16.94
N ALA A 69 -2.42 -9.44 -17.64
CA ALA A 69 -3.75 -9.52 -17.05
C ALA A 69 -3.95 -10.86 -16.29
N PRO A 70 -4.50 -10.82 -15.07
CA PRO A 70 -4.90 -12.03 -14.36
C PRO A 70 -6.07 -12.72 -15.07
N ALA A 71 -6.36 -13.97 -14.67
CA ALA A 71 -7.51 -14.70 -15.21
C ALA A 71 -8.81 -13.93 -14.93
N GLY A 72 -9.57 -13.60 -15.98
CA GLY A 72 -10.75 -12.73 -15.89
C GLY A 72 -10.47 -11.24 -16.14
N GLY A 73 -9.22 -10.86 -16.43
CA GLY A 73 -8.82 -9.49 -16.71
C GLY A 73 -8.76 -8.61 -15.45
N TYR A 74 -8.61 -7.30 -15.64
CA TYR A 74 -8.56 -6.36 -14.52
C TYR A 74 -9.92 -6.01 -13.92
N GLY A 75 -11.02 -6.49 -14.52
CA GLY A 75 -12.38 -6.13 -14.12
C GLY A 75 -12.73 -4.65 -14.34
N MET A 76 -11.87 -3.91 -15.04
CA MET A 76 -12.13 -2.52 -15.45
C MET A 76 -12.89 -2.52 -16.77
N LYS A 77 -13.95 -1.74 -16.87
CA LYS A 77 -14.60 -1.46 -18.15
C LYS A 77 -13.74 -0.49 -18.95
N SER A 78 -13.56 -0.75 -20.25
CA SER A 78 -12.92 0.20 -21.16
C SER A 78 -13.69 1.52 -21.15
N ALA A 79 -12.98 2.64 -21.25
CA ALA A 79 -13.57 3.98 -21.38
C ALA A 79 -14.38 4.13 -22.68
N VAL A 80 -14.22 3.21 -23.64
CA VAL A 80 -14.99 3.13 -24.88
C VAL A 80 -16.43 2.69 -24.56
N GLY A 81 -17.27 3.66 -24.20
CA GLY A 81 -18.69 3.42 -23.86
C GLY A 81 -19.30 4.39 -22.85
N GLY A 82 -18.55 5.36 -22.34
CA GLY A 82 -19.10 6.51 -21.60
C GLY A 82 -19.52 6.24 -20.14
N ALA A 83 -19.18 5.09 -19.57
CA ALA A 83 -19.62 4.71 -18.22
C ALA A 83 -18.48 4.49 -17.21
N SER A 84 -17.22 4.84 -17.51
CA SER A 84 -16.13 4.83 -16.52
C SER A 84 -15.10 5.90 -16.88
N GLU A 85 -14.91 6.87 -15.99
CA GLU A 85 -13.86 7.88 -16.10
C GLU A 85 -12.54 7.29 -15.59
N ARG A 86 -11.51 7.40 -16.42
CA ARG A 86 -10.20 6.79 -16.17
C ARG A 86 -9.10 7.76 -16.58
N HIS A 87 -8.19 8.04 -15.66
CA HIS A 87 -7.05 8.91 -15.91
C HIS A 87 -5.75 8.29 -15.41
N THR A 88 -4.90 7.86 -16.33
CA THR A 88 -3.55 7.35 -15.99
C THR A 88 -2.58 8.52 -15.98
N ARG A 89 -1.90 8.73 -14.84
CA ARG A 89 -0.84 9.73 -14.71
C ARG A 89 0.51 9.04 -14.72
N THR A 90 1.30 9.35 -15.74
CA THR A 90 2.65 8.82 -15.88
C THR A 90 3.54 9.31 -14.74
N HIS A 91 4.41 8.40 -14.28
CA HIS A 91 5.47 8.65 -13.31
C HIS A 91 6.13 10.03 -13.44
N THR A 92 6.28 10.72 -12.31
CA THR A 92 7.01 12.00 -12.22
C THR A 92 8.24 11.84 -11.34
N VAL A 93 9.09 12.86 -11.29
CA VAL A 93 10.23 12.89 -10.36
C VAL A 93 9.77 12.77 -8.89
N ILE A 94 8.52 13.15 -8.59
CA ILE A 94 8.01 13.30 -7.22
C ILE A 94 7.11 12.13 -6.80
N ALA A 95 6.34 11.55 -7.72
CA ALA A 95 5.37 10.50 -7.41
C ALA A 95 5.46 9.31 -8.39
N PRO A 96 5.24 8.06 -7.90
CA PRO A 96 5.11 6.89 -8.75
C PRO A 96 3.97 7.04 -9.77
N THR A 97 3.93 6.18 -10.81
CA THR A 97 2.76 6.13 -11.71
C THR A 97 1.52 5.79 -10.89
N TYR A 98 0.39 6.42 -11.20
CA TYR A 98 -0.89 6.09 -10.59
C TYR A 98 -2.03 6.20 -11.59
N LEU A 99 -3.13 5.57 -11.23
CA LEU A 99 -4.38 5.54 -11.95
C LEU A 99 -5.48 6.13 -11.07
N LEU A 100 -6.24 7.07 -11.61
CA LEU A 100 -7.53 7.47 -11.08
C LEU A 100 -8.62 6.73 -11.88
N TYR A 101 -9.51 6.03 -11.19
CA TYR A 101 -10.58 5.23 -11.79
C TYR A 101 -11.90 5.42 -11.05
N VAL A 102 -12.98 5.65 -11.79
CA VAL A 102 -14.34 5.68 -11.24
C VAL A 102 -15.01 4.33 -11.47
N ASP A 103 -15.17 3.59 -10.38
CA ASP A 103 -15.80 2.28 -10.35
C ASP A 103 -17.28 2.44 -9.98
N HIS A 104 -18.11 2.65 -10.99
CA HIS A 104 -19.55 2.81 -10.80
C HIS A 104 -20.24 1.53 -10.29
N GLN A 105 -19.66 0.35 -10.51
CA GLN A 105 -20.23 -0.91 -10.03
C GLN A 105 -20.16 -1.00 -8.51
N HIS A 106 -19.10 -0.45 -7.91
CA HIS A 106 -18.88 -0.46 -6.46
C HIS A 106 -19.12 0.90 -5.79
N SER A 107 -19.58 1.89 -6.56
CA SER A 107 -19.74 3.28 -6.09
C SER A 107 -18.46 3.81 -5.43
N ASP A 108 -17.35 3.73 -6.15
CA ASP A 108 -16.02 3.98 -5.61
C ASP A 108 -15.18 4.84 -6.57
N VAL A 109 -14.54 5.88 -6.06
CA VAL A 109 -13.50 6.63 -6.74
C VAL A 109 -12.16 6.14 -6.22
N VAL A 110 -11.37 5.50 -7.08
CA VAL A 110 -10.15 4.80 -6.70
C VAL A 110 -8.92 5.52 -7.24
N VAL A 111 -7.93 5.76 -6.37
CA VAL A 111 -6.58 6.16 -6.76
C VAL A 111 -5.64 4.99 -6.47
N ALA A 112 -5.20 4.31 -7.53
CA ALA A 112 -4.30 3.16 -7.45
C ALA A 112 -2.86 3.58 -7.77
N VAL A 113 -1.90 3.34 -6.87
CA VAL A 113 -0.50 3.74 -7.01
C VAL A 113 0.40 2.50 -7.10
N ARG A 114 1.23 2.43 -8.14
CA ARG A 114 2.15 1.30 -8.34
C ARG A 114 3.30 1.28 -7.32
N GLY A 115 3.94 0.13 -7.19
CA GLY A 115 5.18 -0.04 -6.44
C GLY A 115 6.41 0.52 -7.14
N MET A 116 7.57 0.31 -6.54
CA MET A 116 8.86 0.75 -7.06
C MET A 116 9.17 0.09 -8.40
N ASN A 117 9.66 0.86 -9.36
CA ASN A 117 10.32 0.31 -10.55
C ASN A 117 11.84 0.42 -10.35
N MET A 118 12.53 -0.73 -10.33
CA MET A 118 13.97 -0.80 -10.05
C MET A 118 14.84 -0.08 -11.07
N ALA A 119 14.33 0.22 -12.27
CA ALA A 119 15.03 1.00 -13.28
C ALA A 119 14.88 2.51 -13.08
N LYS A 120 14.03 2.97 -12.15
CA LYS A 120 13.76 4.41 -11.93
C LYS A 120 14.44 4.92 -10.67
N GLU A 121 15.51 5.69 -10.85
CA GLU A 121 16.27 6.33 -9.76
C GLU A 121 15.41 7.20 -8.85
N SER A 122 14.39 7.85 -9.39
CA SER A 122 13.43 8.67 -8.66
C SER A 122 12.60 7.88 -7.64
N ASP A 123 12.28 6.61 -7.91
CA ASP A 123 11.58 5.75 -6.95
C ASP A 123 12.50 5.44 -5.73
N TYR A 124 13.82 5.32 -5.95
CA TYR A 124 14.78 5.20 -4.85
C TYR A 124 14.97 6.51 -4.11
N ALA A 125 15.07 7.64 -4.82
CA ALA A 125 15.21 8.96 -4.20
C ALA A 125 14.03 9.26 -3.26
N LEU A 126 12.80 8.91 -3.67
CA LEU A 126 11.61 9.01 -2.85
C LEU A 126 11.71 8.15 -1.58
N LEU A 127 12.08 6.88 -1.73
CA LEU A 127 12.20 5.95 -0.59
C LEU A 127 13.32 6.36 0.39
N LEU A 128 14.42 6.90 -0.12
CA LEU A 128 15.59 7.27 0.68
C LEU A 128 15.53 8.70 1.24
N ASP A 129 14.57 9.52 0.80
CA ASP A 129 14.32 10.86 1.36
C ASP A 129 13.63 10.78 2.73
N ASN A 130 14.34 10.27 3.73
CA ASN A 130 13.83 10.22 5.10
C ASN A 130 14.94 10.21 6.15
N LYS A 131 14.72 10.93 7.24
CA LYS A 131 15.49 10.88 8.48
C LYS A 131 14.52 10.72 9.65
N LEU A 132 14.94 10.00 10.69
CA LEU A 132 14.11 9.78 11.87
C LEU A 132 13.70 11.13 12.48
N GLY A 133 12.39 11.29 12.73
CA GLY A 133 11.86 12.51 13.32
C GLY A 133 11.84 13.74 12.39
N GLN A 134 12.25 13.60 11.13
CA GLN A 134 12.39 14.73 10.19
C GLN A 134 11.08 15.45 9.91
N ARG A 135 10.01 14.69 9.69
CA ARG A 135 8.72 15.24 9.26
C ARG A 135 7.65 14.89 10.28
N ARG A 136 7.02 15.93 10.82
CA ARG A 136 5.84 15.84 11.68
C ARG A 136 4.57 16.01 10.85
N PHE A 137 3.53 15.26 11.21
CA PHE A 137 2.20 15.38 10.65
C PHE A 137 1.18 14.97 11.71
N ASP A 138 0.12 15.77 11.90
CA ASP A 138 -0.99 15.49 12.81
C ASP A 138 -0.57 15.01 14.24
N GLY A 139 0.47 15.63 14.80
CA GLY A 139 0.99 15.28 16.13
C GLY A 139 1.80 13.97 16.19
N GLY A 140 2.11 13.37 15.05
CA GLY A 140 3.01 12.23 14.91
C GLY A 140 4.16 12.49 13.95
N TYR A 141 4.86 11.43 13.57
CA TYR A 141 5.97 11.44 12.62
C TYR A 141 5.65 10.58 11.41
N VAL A 142 6.05 11.04 10.24
CA VAL A 142 5.81 10.34 8.97
C VAL A 142 7.06 10.32 8.12
N HIS A 143 7.10 9.41 7.16
CA HIS A 143 8.17 9.33 6.19
C HIS A 143 8.16 10.55 5.25
N ASN A 144 9.26 11.28 5.19
CA ASN A 144 9.32 12.56 4.48
C ASN A 144 9.06 12.45 2.97
N GLY A 145 9.78 11.57 2.26
CA GLY A 145 9.61 11.38 0.81
C GLY A 145 8.21 10.90 0.42
N LEU A 146 7.68 9.89 1.11
CA LEU A 146 6.32 9.40 0.91
C LEU A 146 5.26 10.49 1.16
N LEU A 147 5.43 11.32 2.20
CA LEU A 147 4.49 12.42 2.46
C LEU A 147 4.55 13.46 1.33
N LYS A 148 5.74 13.86 0.88
CA LYS A 148 5.88 14.82 -0.24
C LYS A 148 5.21 14.31 -1.51
N ALA A 149 5.39 13.03 -1.82
CA ALA A 149 4.73 12.39 -2.96
C ALA A 149 3.21 12.43 -2.82
N ALA A 150 2.69 12.12 -1.64
CA ALA A 150 1.26 12.17 -1.35
C ALA A 150 0.67 13.59 -1.39
N GLU A 151 1.35 14.58 -0.79
CA GLU A 151 0.96 16.00 -0.87
C GLU A 151 0.91 16.45 -2.34
N TRP A 152 1.90 16.07 -3.15
CA TRP A 152 1.93 16.38 -4.58
C TRP A 152 0.77 15.73 -5.35
N VAL A 153 0.51 14.43 -5.15
CA VAL A 153 -0.62 13.74 -5.80
C VAL A 153 -1.94 14.38 -5.38
N PHE A 154 -2.10 14.69 -4.09
CA PHE A 154 -3.28 15.34 -3.57
C PHE A 154 -3.49 16.70 -4.24
N ASP A 155 -2.48 17.56 -4.28
CA ASP A 155 -2.63 18.90 -4.85
C ASP A 155 -2.92 18.88 -6.36
N VAL A 156 -2.34 17.94 -7.11
CA VAL A 156 -2.59 17.81 -8.56
C VAL A 156 -4.01 17.30 -8.84
N GLU A 157 -4.50 16.34 -8.06
CA GLU A 157 -5.77 15.67 -8.32
C GLU A 157 -6.93 16.18 -7.44
N CYS A 158 -6.69 17.12 -6.53
CA CYS A 158 -7.69 17.58 -5.55
C CYS A 158 -8.99 18.06 -6.21
N ASP A 159 -8.87 18.91 -7.24
CA ASP A 159 -10.04 19.44 -7.94
C ASP A 159 -10.77 18.34 -8.72
N VAL A 160 -10.03 17.44 -9.37
CA VAL A 160 -10.61 16.30 -10.10
C VAL A 160 -11.36 15.38 -9.14
N LEU A 161 -10.76 15.05 -7.98
CA LEU A 161 -11.37 14.22 -6.96
C LEU A 161 -12.61 14.87 -6.36
N ARG A 162 -12.56 16.18 -6.05
CA ARG A 162 -13.73 16.94 -5.59
C ARG A 162 -14.86 16.86 -6.62
N ASP A 163 -14.57 17.20 -7.87
CA ASP A 163 -15.57 17.23 -8.93
C ASP A 163 -16.17 15.84 -9.19
N LEU A 164 -15.38 14.78 -9.05
CA LEU A 164 -15.86 13.39 -9.15
C LEU A 164 -16.77 12.99 -8.00
N LEU A 165 -16.41 13.35 -6.77
CA LEU A 165 -17.21 13.05 -5.58
C LEU A 165 -18.52 13.84 -5.55
N GLU A 166 -18.51 15.09 -6.04
CA GLU A 166 -19.72 15.91 -6.18
C GLU A 166 -20.67 15.35 -7.26
N ARG A 167 -20.13 14.89 -8.39
CA ARG A 167 -20.91 14.26 -9.46
C ARG A 167 -21.46 12.89 -9.10
N ASN A 168 -20.83 12.20 -8.15
CA ASN A 168 -21.19 10.84 -7.74
C ASN A 168 -21.48 10.78 -6.23
N PRO A 169 -22.59 11.38 -5.77
CA PRO A 169 -22.90 11.44 -4.35
C PRO A 169 -23.07 10.03 -3.76
N GLY A 170 -22.47 9.80 -2.59
CA GLY A 170 -22.48 8.51 -1.92
C GLY A 170 -21.33 7.57 -2.32
N TYR A 171 -20.48 7.96 -3.26
CA TYR A 171 -19.31 7.16 -3.61
C TYR A 171 -18.24 7.23 -2.50
N THR A 172 -17.54 6.13 -2.28
CA THR A 172 -16.34 6.11 -1.43
C THR A 172 -15.14 6.67 -2.17
N LEU A 173 -14.15 7.18 -1.43
CA LEU A 173 -12.83 7.54 -1.95
C LEU A 173 -11.82 6.50 -1.43
N THR A 174 -11.30 5.67 -2.33
CA THR A 174 -10.40 4.58 -1.97
C THR A 174 -9.00 4.79 -2.53
N PHE A 175 -8.00 4.78 -1.65
CA PHE A 175 -6.60 4.80 -2.03
C PHE A 175 -6.02 3.38 -1.98
N ALA A 176 -5.39 2.90 -3.05
CA ALA A 176 -4.86 1.54 -3.09
C ALA A 176 -3.42 1.55 -3.61
N GLY A 177 -2.51 0.85 -2.94
CA GLY A 177 -1.12 0.84 -3.36
C GLY A 177 -0.34 -0.37 -2.89
N HIS A 178 0.71 -0.70 -3.64
CA HIS A 178 1.60 -1.82 -3.37
C HIS A 178 3.03 -1.36 -3.11
N SER A 179 3.72 -1.98 -2.14
CA SER A 179 5.14 -1.73 -1.84
C SER A 179 5.42 -0.23 -1.66
N LEU A 180 6.23 0.42 -2.51
CA LEU A 180 6.44 1.87 -2.45
C LEU A 180 5.12 2.67 -2.54
N GLY A 181 4.24 2.29 -3.47
CA GLY A 181 2.94 2.93 -3.67
C GLY A 181 2.02 2.81 -2.47
N SER A 182 2.13 1.72 -1.69
CA SER A 182 1.35 1.54 -0.46
C SER A 182 1.69 2.60 0.61
N GLY A 183 2.96 3.00 0.70
CA GLY A 183 3.39 4.07 1.60
C GLY A 183 2.89 5.44 1.13
N VAL A 184 2.90 5.68 -0.18
CA VAL A 184 2.33 6.89 -0.79
C VAL A 184 0.83 6.98 -0.51
N VAL A 185 0.06 5.92 -0.75
CA VAL A 185 -1.39 5.96 -0.49
C VAL A 185 -1.75 6.05 0.98
N ALA A 186 -0.94 5.46 1.87
CA ALA A 186 -1.14 5.63 3.32
C ALA A 186 -0.98 7.11 3.71
N MET A 187 0.05 7.79 3.19
CA MET A 187 0.22 9.24 3.41
C MET A 187 -0.90 10.04 2.73
N LEU A 188 -1.33 9.64 1.54
CA LEU A 188 -2.40 10.30 0.80
C LEU A 188 -3.74 10.23 1.54
N ALA A 189 -4.04 9.10 2.18
CA ALA A 189 -5.20 8.96 3.06
C ALA A 189 -5.13 9.93 4.25
N LEU A 190 -3.97 10.04 4.89
CA LEU A 190 -3.73 11.01 5.98
C LEU A 190 -3.99 12.45 5.49
N VAL A 191 -3.42 12.83 4.35
CA VAL A 191 -3.58 14.16 3.74
C VAL A 191 -5.03 14.42 3.37
N ALA A 192 -5.72 13.47 2.72
CA ALA A 192 -7.11 13.59 2.32
C ALA A 192 -8.04 13.79 3.53
N VAL A 193 -7.84 13.03 4.60
CA VAL A 193 -8.62 13.15 5.85
C VAL A 193 -8.37 14.48 6.56
N HIS A 194 -7.14 14.97 6.52
CA HIS A 194 -6.79 16.28 7.09
C HIS A 194 -7.37 17.44 6.26
N ASN A 195 -7.61 17.23 4.96
CA ASN A 195 -8.04 18.25 4.00
C ASN A 195 -9.44 17.95 3.41
N ARG A 196 -10.35 17.31 4.15
CA ARG A 196 -11.67 16.87 3.64
C ARG A 196 -12.52 17.99 3.05
N GLU A 197 -12.41 19.21 3.57
CA GLU A 197 -13.11 20.38 3.03
C GLU A 197 -12.69 20.69 1.58
N ARG A 198 -11.42 20.43 1.22
CA ARG A 198 -10.96 20.58 -0.17
C ARG A 198 -11.52 19.50 -1.11
N LEU A 199 -12.00 18.39 -0.55
CA LEU A 199 -12.66 17.27 -1.25
C LEU A 199 -14.19 17.37 -1.18
N GLY A 200 -14.76 18.57 -1.05
CA GLY A 200 -16.21 18.76 -0.99
C GLY A 200 -16.84 18.32 0.34
N GLY A 201 -16.05 18.24 1.42
CA GLY A 201 -16.55 17.92 2.75
C GLY A 201 -16.86 16.44 2.96
N ILE A 202 -16.24 15.54 2.19
CA ILE A 202 -16.43 14.09 2.32
C ILE A 202 -16.31 13.63 3.78
N ASP A 203 -17.23 12.76 4.21
CA ASP A 203 -17.18 12.16 5.54
C ASP A 203 -15.96 11.24 5.64
N ARG A 204 -15.25 11.30 6.77
CA ARG A 204 -14.07 10.47 7.06
C ARG A 204 -14.33 8.99 6.79
N LYS A 205 -15.52 8.49 7.14
CA LYS A 205 -15.90 7.07 6.96
C LYS A 205 -16.00 6.62 5.50
N MET A 206 -16.10 7.57 4.57
CA MET A 206 -16.16 7.32 3.13
C MET A 206 -14.77 7.24 2.51
N ILE A 207 -13.71 7.59 3.26
CA ILE A 207 -12.32 7.46 2.82
C ILE A 207 -11.79 6.11 3.28
N ARG A 208 -11.17 5.36 2.38
CA ARG A 208 -10.57 4.05 2.64
C ARG A 208 -9.17 3.97 2.05
N CYS A 209 -8.31 3.15 2.64
CA CYS A 209 -6.98 2.90 2.13
C CYS A 209 -6.61 1.42 2.21
N PHE A 210 -6.19 0.82 1.10
CA PHE A 210 -5.65 -0.54 1.02
C PHE A 210 -4.16 -0.48 0.71
N ALA A 211 -3.35 -0.61 1.76
CA ALA A 211 -1.90 -0.56 1.66
C ALA A 211 -1.33 -1.99 1.70
N MET A 212 -0.87 -2.46 0.54
CA MET A 212 -0.40 -3.83 0.31
C MET A 212 1.12 -3.92 0.36
N ALA A 213 1.61 -4.87 1.16
CA ALA A 213 3.02 -5.05 1.49
C ALA A 213 3.70 -3.72 1.91
N PRO A 214 3.16 -2.99 2.90
CA PRO A 214 3.61 -1.64 3.17
C PRO A 214 4.94 -1.51 3.87
N ALA A 215 5.70 -0.50 3.45
CA ALA A 215 6.82 0.01 4.23
C ALA A 215 6.26 0.76 5.45
N ARG A 216 6.91 0.60 6.62
CA ARG A 216 6.53 1.38 7.80
C ARG A 216 6.85 2.84 7.56
N CYS A 217 5.82 3.69 7.59
CA CYS A 217 5.94 5.09 7.17
C CYS A 217 5.25 6.10 8.11
N VAL A 218 4.65 5.68 9.21
CA VAL A 218 3.98 6.56 10.20
C VAL A 218 4.26 6.14 11.63
N SER A 219 4.22 7.09 12.57
CA SER A 219 4.24 6.93 14.02
C SER A 219 3.09 6.07 14.56
N LEU A 220 3.28 5.40 15.70
CA LEU A 220 2.30 4.47 16.30
C LEU A 220 1.01 5.19 16.63
N ASN A 221 1.11 6.40 17.16
CA ASN A 221 -0.06 7.24 17.45
C ASN A 221 -0.86 7.55 16.17
N LEU A 222 -0.21 7.70 15.01
CA LEU A 222 -0.90 7.89 13.73
C LEU A 222 -1.46 6.56 13.22
N ALA A 223 -0.70 5.47 13.33
CA ALA A 223 -1.19 4.15 12.95
C ALA A 223 -2.50 3.79 13.68
N VAL A 224 -2.56 4.04 14.99
CA VAL A 224 -3.78 3.83 15.79
C VAL A 224 -4.88 4.82 15.43
N ARG A 225 -4.54 6.11 15.24
CA ARG A 225 -5.52 7.15 14.90
C ARG A 225 -6.19 6.93 13.55
N TYR A 226 -5.52 6.28 12.60
CA TYR A 226 -6.00 6.06 11.23
C TYR A 226 -6.33 4.59 10.93
N ALA A 227 -6.39 3.73 11.96
CA ALA A 227 -6.69 2.31 11.82
C ALA A 227 -8.11 2.03 11.30
N ASP A 228 -9.02 2.99 11.43
CA ASP A 228 -10.39 2.95 10.90
C ASP A 228 -10.45 3.10 9.37
N ILE A 229 -9.40 3.66 8.76
CA ILE A 229 -9.35 3.98 7.32
C ILE A 229 -8.33 3.11 6.59
N ILE A 230 -7.19 2.84 7.22
CA ILE A 230 -6.05 2.17 6.58
C ILE A 230 -6.06 0.68 6.90
N THR A 231 -6.37 -0.12 5.89
CA THR A 231 -6.22 -1.57 5.89
C THR A 231 -4.84 -1.95 5.37
N LEU A 232 -4.06 -2.63 6.22
CA LEU A 232 -2.71 -3.11 5.88
C LEU A 232 -2.77 -4.59 5.51
N LEU A 233 -2.23 -4.94 4.35
CA LEU A 233 -2.22 -6.31 3.83
C LEU A 233 -0.78 -6.82 3.77
N PHE A 234 -0.48 -7.87 4.52
CA PHE A 234 0.84 -8.50 4.54
C PHE A 234 0.81 -9.85 3.83
N PHE A 235 1.69 -10.03 2.85
CA PHE A 235 1.88 -11.32 2.20
C PHE A 235 2.91 -12.16 2.98
N ARG A 236 2.53 -13.38 3.38
CA ARG A 236 3.45 -14.39 3.92
C ARG A 236 3.96 -15.25 2.76
N CYS A 237 5.28 -15.31 2.58
CA CYS A 237 5.91 -16.24 1.64
C CYS A 237 5.88 -17.66 2.24
N GLY A 238 5.04 -18.55 1.70
CA GLY A 238 4.87 -19.94 2.13
C GLY A 238 3.56 -20.57 1.65
N ARG A 239 3.40 -21.90 1.76
CA ARG A 239 2.18 -22.67 1.40
C ARG A 239 0.96 -22.38 2.30
N TYR A 240 0.87 -21.21 2.89
CA TYR A 240 -0.22 -20.83 3.79
C TYR A 240 -1.08 -19.77 3.12
N PRO A 241 -2.42 -19.85 3.24
CA PRO A 241 -3.31 -18.87 2.64
C PRO A 241 -2.97 -17.46 3.18
N PRO A 242 -3.16 -16.41 2.36
CA PRO A 242 -2.97 -15.03 2.78
C PRO A 242 -3.93 -14.77 3.91
N VAL A 243 -3.40 -14.34 5.04
CA VAL A 243 -4.23 -13.98 6.17
C VAL A 243 -4.47 -12.49 6.07
N VAL A 244 -5.68 -12.10 5.69
CA VAL A 244 -6.12 -10.72 5.82
C VAL A 244 -6.57 -10.49 7.24
N ARG A 245 -5.97 -9.46 7.82
CA ARG A 245 -6.20 -9.09 9.20
C ARG A 245 -6.40 -7.59 9.22
N THR A 246 -7.57 -7.16 9.70
CA THR A 246 -7.93 -5.76 9.87
C THR A 246 -7.22 -5.18 11.10
N ALA A 247 -6.63 -3.99 10.91
CA ALA A 247 -5.98 -3.13 11.91
C ALA A 247 -4.78 -3.71 12.69
N VAL A 248 -3.59 -3.12 12.48
CA VAL A 248 -2.38 -3.39 13.28
C VAL A 248 -2.28 -2.42 14.45
N PRO A 249 -2.29 -2.87 15.72
CA PRO A 249 -1.71 -2.10 16.81
C PRO A 249 -0.17 -2.14 16.69
N VAL A 250 0.45 -1.00 16.37
CA VAL A 250 1.92 -0.92 16.12
C VAL A 250 2.67 -0.56 17.41
N ASP A 251 2.57 -1.37 18.46
CA ASP A 251 3.24 -1.04 19.72
C ASP A 251 4.78 -0.99 19.59
N GLY A 252 5.33 0.19 19.93
CA GLY A 252 6.70 0.37 20.42
C GLY A 252 7.86 0.51 19.43
N ARG A 253 7.69 0.67 18.10
CA ARG A 253 8.84 0.50 17.18
C ARG A 253 9.02 1.59 16.09
N PHE A 254 9.27 2.83 16.52
CA PHE A 254 9.67 3.94 15.63
C PHE A 254 11.13 3.98 15.19
N GLU A 255 11.95 2.99 15.56
CA GLU A 255 13.40 3.16 15.39
C GLU A 255 13.94 2.65 14.05
N HIS A 256 13.15 1.94 13.24
CA HIS A 256 13.72 1.11 12.18
C HIS A 256 12.90 1.06 10.88
N VAL A 257 13.50 1.52 9.78
CA VAL A 257 13.15 1.12 8.41
C VAL A 257 13.32 -0.39 8.33
N ILE A 258 12.24 -1.14 8.07
CA ILE A 258 12.33 -2.55 7.69
C ILE A 258 11.94 -2.61 6.23
N LEU A 259 12.95 -2.83 5.41
CA LEU A 259 12.79 -3.31 4.05
C LEU A 259 12.25 -4.74 4.19
N SER A 260 10.99 -4.95 3.83
CA SER A 260 10.49 -6.31 3.62
C SER A 260 11.39 -6.96 2.57
N CYS A 261 11.87 -8.17 2.84
CA CYS A 261 12.62 -8.98 1.88
C CYS A 261 11.84 -9.27 0.58
N ASN A 262 10.56 -8.89 0.51
CA ASN A 262 9.72 -8.94 -0.69
C ASN A 262 9.58 -7.60 -1.42
N ALA A 263 10.28 -6.54 -1.00
CA ALA A 263 10.30 -5.25 -1.72
C ALA A 263 10.80 -5.38 -3.17
N THR A 264 11.45 -6.49 -3.50
CA THR A 264 12.03 -6.80 -4.81
C THR A 264 11.12 -7.59 -5.74
N SER A 265 9.87 -7.89 -5.36
CA SER A 265 8.99 -8.73 -6.18
C SER A 265 7.65 -8.07 -6.43
N ASP A 266 7.46 -7.45 -7.60
CA ASP A 266 6.12 -7.12 -8.13
C ASP A 266 5.19 -8.35 -8.14
N HIS A 267 5.75 -9.56 -8.09
CA HIS A 267 5.02 -10.82 -7.91
C HIS A 267 4.19 -10.88 -6.61
N ALA A 268 4.53 -10.13 -5.56
CA ALA A 268 3.81 -10.20 -4.30
C ALA A 268 2.34 -9.78 -4.45
N ILE A 269 2.05 -8.77 -5.28
CA ILE A 269 0.66 -8.34 -5.51
C ILE A 269 -0.15 -9.36 -6.31
N ILE A 270 0.48 -10.06 -7.26
CA ILE A 270 -0.16 -11.16 -8.02
C ILE A 270 -0.53 -12.30 -7.07
N TRP A 271 0.34 -12.61 -6.11
CA TRP A 271 0.03 -13.64 -5.12
C TRP A 271 -1.09 -13.21 -4.16
N ILE A 272 -1.10 -11.95 -3.71
CA ILE A 272 -2.21 -11.41 -2.89
C ILE A 272 -3.53 -11.48 -3.67
N GLU A 273 -3.53 -11.13 -4.95
CA GLU A 273 -4.71 -11.20 -5.82
C GLU A 273 -5.23 -12.64 -5.93
N ARG A 274 -4.37 -13.57 -6.36
CA ARG A 274 -4.75 -14.96 -6.63
C ARG A 274 -5.27 -15.65 -5.39
N GLU A 275 -4.52 -15.51 -4.31
CA GLU A 275 -4.91 -16.14 -3.08
C GLU A 275 -6.14 -15.47 -2.46
N GLY A 276 -6.33 -14.17 -2.69
CA GLY A 276 -7.55 -13.51 -2.26
C GLY A 276 -8.77 -13.93 -3.06
N GLN A 277 -8.63 -14.11 -4.37
CA GLN A 277 -9.70 -14.69 -5.16
C GLN A 277 -10.05 -16.10 -4.67
N ARG A 278 -9.04 -16.95 -4.39
CA ARG A 278 -9.27 -18.30 -3.85
C ARG A 278 -10.05 -18.28 -2.53
N ALA A 279 -9.71 -17.40 -1.61
CA ALA A 279 -10.41 -17.32 -0.32
C ALA A 279 -11.86 -16.83 -0.47
N LEU A 280 -12.15 -15.94 -1.43
CA LEU A 280 -13.53 -15.56 -1.77
C LEU A 280 -14.31 -16.73 -2.39
N ASP A 281 -13.71 -17.44 -3.33
CA ASP A 281 -14.36 -18.56 -4.01
C ASP A 281 -14.74 -19.67 -3.01
N VAL A 282 -13.84 -20.00 -2.06
CA VAL A 282 -14.10 -20.98 -0.99
C VAL A 282 -15.20 -20.49 -0.04
N SER A 283 -15.22 -19.20 0.29
CA SER A 283 -16.25 -18.62 1.16
C SER A 283 -17.63 -18.66 0.50
N LEU A 284 -17.72 -18.40 -0.80
CA LEU A 284 -18.96 -18.46 -1.57
C LEU A 284 -19.49 -19.90 -1.76
N ILE A 285 -18.59 -20.89 -1.90
CA ILE A 285 -18.95 -22.31 -1.94
C ILE A 285 -19.56 -22.77 -0.60
N ASN A 286 -18.99 -22.35 0.53
CA ASN A 286 -19.53 -22.69 1.84
C ASN A 286 -20.90 -22.04 2.13
N ILE A 287 -21.21 -20.90 1.50
CA ILE A 287 -22.52 -20.23 1.60
C ILE A 287 -23.58 -20.91 0.72
N THR A 288 -23.19 -21.47 -0.44
CA THR A 288 -24.11 -22.13 -1.38
C THR A 288 -24.41 -23.60 -1.03
N CYS A 289 -23.66 -24.19 -0.10
CA CYS A 289 -23.91 -25.54 0.45
C CYS A 289 -24.66 -25.55 1.80
N LEU A 290 -25.19 -24.41 2.26
CA LEU A 290 -26.13 -24.27 3.39
C LEU A 290 -27.53 -23.96 2.87
#